data_AF-A0A8J4U3F9-F1
#
_entry.id   AF-A0A8J4U3F9-F1
#
_cell.length_a   1.000
_cell.length_b   1.000
_cell.length_c   1.000
_cell.angle_alpha   90.00
_cell.angle_beta   90.00
_cell.angle_gamma   90.00
#
_symmetry.space_group_name_H-M   'P 1'
#
loop_
_entity.id
_entity.type
_entity.pdbx_description
1 polymer ?
#
loop_
_entity_poly.entity_id
_entity_poly.type
_entity_poly.pdbx_seq_one_letter_code
_entity_poly.pdbx_strand_id
1 'polypeptide(L)' 'MTKTTLMLMVCLILIFSVDAQDKSTQYRKPACGGMSLTQACPLNYAPVCGSDGITYANECALCVQRL' A
#
# COMPACT_ATOMS: atom_id res chain seq x y z
N MET A 1 38.56 -14.21 -19.40
CA MET A 1 37.25 -14.78 -19.78
C MET A 1 36.39 -15.15 -18.56
N THR A 2 36.93 -15.79 -17.52
CA THR A 2 36.17 -16.15 -16.31
C THR A 2 35.64 -14.95 -15.49
N LYS A 3 36.43 -13.88 -15.41
CA LYS A 3 36.11 -12.69 -14.61
C LYS A 3 35.00 -11.81 -15.22
N THR A 4 34.97 -11.72 -16.55
CA THR A 4 33.89 -11.05 -17.31
C THR A 4 32.58 -11.85 -17.22
N THR A 5 32.65 -13.19 -17.29
CA THR A 5 31.48 -14.05 -17.10
C THR A 5 30.95 -13.97 -15.67
N LEU A 6 31.82 -13.92 -14.66
CA LEU A 6 31.42 -13.74 -13.26
C LEU A 6 30.68 -12.41 -13.04
N MET A 7 31.18 -11.32 -13.62
CA MET A 7 30.51 -10.02 -13.56
C MET A 7 29.11 -10.05 -14.21
N LEU A 8 28.98 -10.66 -15.39
CA LEU A 8 27.69 -10.79 -16.09
C LEU A 8 26.67 -11.60 -15.28
N MET A 9 27.08 -12.70 -14.64
CA MET A 9 26.19 -13.53 -13.81
C MET A 9 25.70 -12.79 -12.56
N VAL A 10 26.57 -12.02 -11.90
CA VAL A 10 26.20 -11.17 -10.75
C VAL A 10 25.23 -10.07 -11.17
N CYS A 11 25.45 -9.42 -12.32
CA CYS A 11 24.53 -8.41 -12.85
C CYS A 11 23.13 -8.99 -13.11
N LEU A 12 23.03 -10.17 -13.72
CA LEU A 12 21.75 -10.82 -13.98
C LEU A 12 20.99 -11.13 -12.68
N ILE A 13 21.68 -11.67 -11.66
CA ILE A 13 21.09 -11.96 -10.35
C ILE A 13 20.53 -10.69 -9.70
N LEU A 14 21.28 -9.59 -9.73
CA LEU A 14 20.82 -8.32 -9.17
C LEU A 14 19.58 -7.80 -9.90
N ILE A 15 19.54 -7.90 -11.24
CA ILE A 15 18.38 -7.48 -12.05
C ILE A 15 17.14 -8.31 -11.72
N PHE A 16 17.26 -9.64 -11.56
CA PHE A 16 16.14 -10.50 -11.18
C PHE A 16 15.69 -10.31 -9.72
N SER A 17 16.57 -9.79 -8.86
CA SER A 17 16.28 -9.50 -7.45
C SER A 17 15.64 -8.13 -7.23
N VAL A 18 15.53 -7.28 -8.27
CA VAL A 18 14.89 -5.96 -8.16
C VAL A 18 13.38 -6.11 -8.26
N ASP A 19 12.79 -6.63 -7.18
CA ASP A 19 11.42 -6.28 -6.77
C ASP A 19 11.50 -5.69 -5.36
N ALA A 20 12.28 -4.62 -5.22
CA ALA A 20 12.08 -3.67 -4.15
C ALA A 20 10.96 -2.71 -4.59
N GLN A 21 9.71 -3.19 -4.57
CA GLN A 21 8.58 -2.27 -4.52
C GLN A 21 8.69 -1.52 -3.18
N ASP A 22 9.22 -0.30 -3.26
CA ASP A 22 9.09 0.69 -2.21
C ASP A 22 7.58 0.91 -1.95
N LYS A 23 7.01 0.12 -1.03
CA LYS A 23 5.62 0.25 -0.59
C LYS A 23 5.36 1.56 0.17
N SER A 24 6.39 2.38 0.37
CA SER A 24 6.32 3.68 1.05
C SER A 24 5.36 4.64 0.34
N THR A 25 5.21 4.51 -0.98
CA THR A 25 4.37 5.44 -1.76
C THR A 25 2.86 5.14 -1.65
N GLN A 26 2.44 3.97 -1.15
CA GLN A 26 1.02 3.57 -1.17
C GLN A 26 0.28 3.80 0.15
N TYR A 27 0.97 3.79 1.29
CA TYR A 27 0.32 4.01 2.59
C TYR A 27 0.21 5.51 2.88
N ARG A 28 -1.01 6.06 2.80
CA ARG A 28 -1.34 7.40 3.29
C ARG A 28 -2.16 7.32 4.57
N LYS A 29 -2.03 8.33 5.43
CA LYS A 29 -2.84 8.49 6.62
C LYS A 29 -4.24 8.97 6.21
N PRO A 30 -5.32 8.26 6.58
CA PRO A 30 -6.68 8.72 6.29
C PRO A 30 -7.07 9.93 7.13
N ALA A 31 -7.90 10.80 6.58
CA ALA A 31 -8.45 11.98 7.24
C ALA A 31 -9.67 11.58 8.09
N CYS A 32 -9.42 11.03 9.28
CA CYS A 32 -10.50 10.60 10.17
C CYS A 32 -11.10 11.71 11.07
N GLY A 33 -10.64 12.95 10.94
CA GLY A 33 -11.13 14.06 11.76
C GLY A 33 -12.53 14.53 11.35
N GLY A 34 -13.36 14.89 12.32
CA GLY A 34 -14.67 15.51 12.06
C GLY A 34 -15.82 14.54 11.73
N MET A 35 -15.64 13.24 11.97
CA MET A 35 -16.77 12.29 11.98
C MET A 35 -17.70 12.64 13.14
N SER A 36 -18.75 13.39 12.79
CA SER A 36 -19.83 13.80 13.67
C SER A 36 -20.51 12.58 14.31
N LEU A 37 -21.03 12.78 15.53
CA LEU A 37 -21.64 11.83 16.49
C LEU A 37 -22.62 10.77 15.94
N THR A 38 -22.92 10.77 14.65
CA THR A 38 -23.87 9.89 13.98
C THR A 38 -23.26 8.65 13.34
N GLN A 39 -21.93 8.41 13.43
CA GLN A 39 -21.23 7.23 12.84
C GLN A 39 -21.73 6.88 11.42
N ALA A 40 -22.11 7.89 10.65
CA ALA A 40 -22.79 7.72 9.38
C ALA A 40 -21.80 8.05 8.27
N CYS A 41 -21.54 7.08 7.40
CA CYS A 41 -20.73 7.27 6.22
C CYS A 41 -21.61 7.44 4.97
N PRO A 42 -21.18 8.27 4.01
CA PRO A 42 -21.79 8.27 2.68
C PRO A 42 -21.70 6.87 2.05
N LEU A 43 -22.70 6.51 1.24
CA LEU A 43 -22.75 5.22 0.55
C LEU A 43 -21.99 5.23 -0.80
N ASN A 44 -21.13 6.22 -1.01
CA ASN A 44 -20.29 6.27 -2.22
C ASN A 44 -19.26 5.15 -2.17
N TYR A 45 -19.09 4.47 -3.30
CA TYR A 45 -18.07 3.44 -3.45
C TYR A 45 -16.77 4.06 -3.98
N ALA A 46 -15.78 4.18 -3.11
CA ALA A 46 -14.46 4.73 -3.39
C ALA A 46 -13.42 3.90 -2.62
N PRO A 47 -13.13 2.66 -3.09
CA PRO A 47 -12.49 1.65 -2.26
C PRO A 47 -11.06 2.03 -1.86
N VAL A 48 -10.71 1.74 -0.61
CA VAL A 48 -9.37 1.97 -0.05
C VAL A 48 -8.84 0.68 0.60
N CYS A 49 -7.55 0.41 0.44
CA CYS A 49 -6.88 -0.71 1.09
C CYS A 49 -6.30 -0.27 2.43
N GLY A 50 -6.72 -0.91 3.52
CA GLY A 50 -6.20 -0.66 4.86
C GLY A 50 -4.83 -1.29 5.08
N SER A 51 -4.13 -0.81 6.11
CA SER A 51 -2.84 -1.38 6.55
C SER A 51 -2.97 -2.82 7.06
N ASP A 52 -4.19 -3.24 7.37
CA ASP A 52 -4.61 -4.59 7.76
C ASP A 52 -4.85 -5.52 6.55
N GLY A 53 -4.71 -5.01 5.32
CA GLY A 53 -4.97 -5.75 4.08
C GLY A 53 -6.46 -5.89 3.73
N ILE A 54 -7.36 -5.24 4.47
CA ILE A 54 -8.80 -5.26 4.20
C ILE A 54 -9.15 -4.11 3.25
N THR A 55 -10.01 -4.38 2.27
CA THR A 55 -10.56 -3.34 1.39
C THR A 55 -11.84 -2.78 1.99
N TYR A 56 -11.88 -1.47 2.21
CA TYR A 56 -13.03 -0.75 2.74
C TYR A 56 -13.78 -0.05 1.60
N ALA A 57 -15.10 0.05 1.71
CA ALA A 57 -15.94 0.66 0.66
C ALA A 57 -15.62 2.13 0.39
N ASN A 58 -15.17 2.86 1.41
CA ASN A 58 -14.61 4.21 1.31
C ASN A 58 -13.76 4.55 2.55
N GLU A 59 -13.09 5.69 2.51
CA GLU A 59 -12.22 6.19 3.58
C GLU A 59 -12.97 6.39 4.92
N CYS A 60 -14.24 6.80 4.88
CA CYS A 60 -15.07 6.91 6.09
C CYS A 60 -15.30 5.54 6.74
N ALA A 61 -15.65 4.53 5.95
CA ALA A 61 -15.82 3.16 6.45
C ALA A 61 -14.53 2.60 7.07
N LEU A 62 -13.37 2.94 6.50
CA LEU A 62 -12.06 2.61 7.09
C LEU A 62 -11.85 3.30 8.44
N CYS A 63 -12.19 4.59 8.55
CA CYS A 63 -12.05 5.34 9.80
C CYS A 63 -13.00 4.87 10.90
N VAL A 64 -14.24 4.51 10.56
CA VAL A 64 -15.24 3.96 11.49
C VAL A 64 -14.78 2.63 12.11
N GLN A 65 -14.06 1.80 11.35
CA GLN A 65 -13.51 0.53 11.86
C GLN A 65 -12.38 0.72 12.89
N ARG A 66 -11.75 1.92 12.96
CA ARG A 66 -10.62 2.23 13.85
C ARG A 66 -11.02 2.99 15.13
N LEU A 67 -12.30 3.28 15.34
CA LEU A 67 -12.87 3.84 16.57
C LEU A 67 -13.48 2.73 17.42
#